data_AF-A0A0D5XWU0-F1
#
_entry.id   AF-A0A0D5XWU0-F1
#
_cell.length_a   1.000
_cell.length_b   1.000
_cell.length_c   1.000
_cell.angle_alpha   90.00
_cell.angle_beta   90.00
_cell.angle_gamma   90.00
#
_symmetry.space_group_name_H-M   'P 1'
#
loop_
_entity.id
_entity.type
_entity.pdbx_description
1 polymer ?
#
loop_
_entity_poly.entity_id
_entity_poly.type
_entity_poly.pdbx_seq_one_letter_code
_entity_poly.pdbx_strand_id
1 'polypeptide(L)'
;MIVIAGKNDISVFGLEWALRRFSPDEVAVVCNRTDPGIDGWQRSLRAAAQRYGVREISLEAAYEVASVAFLSLEFDRIVVPERFSITRVFNIHFSKLPEYKGMFTSVWPLLESRDEAGVTLHIIDRGIDTGDIVAQQVFPIEPWWTCRDLYFAFNQHASRLLEQWFARLVDGTVPTQPQSAAGASYFSRDAIDYGALKIDPLSTAWSLRNKIRAFAFREYQFLQWQGEPVVSATILPGRSSFKAGTLIDATPDYVELSTIDYDVRLNFDRLPQMLAACEQGDLAAVMALQANIAGYNDANSKGWTPLIVASYAGAYAVVEWLLQQGADPGRANHKGTTPLMYAKDAFLAGRCRKTFPLLLRKGATLEAVDHCGRALADYVTEEQLALLRDAR
;
A
#
# COMPACT_ATOMS: atom_id res chain seq x y z
N MET A 1 9.87 -7.33 -27.93
CA MET A 1 9.52 -7.81 -26.56
C MET A 1 9.65 -6.69 -25.55
N ILE A 2 8.89 -6.68 -24.46
CA ILE A 2 9.14 -5.83 -23.28
C ILE A 2 9.42 -6.71 -22.06
N VAL A 3 10.31 -6.28 -21.16
CA VAL A 3 10.61 -6.99 -19.92
C VAL A 3 10.10 -6.21 -18.71
N ILE A 4 9.29 -6.87 -17.88
CA ILE A 4 8.80 -6.34 -16.59
C ILE A 4 9.50 -7.09 -15.45
N ALA A 5 10.29 -6.39 -14.65
CA ALA A 5 11.07 -6.97 -13.55
C ALA A 5 10.58 -6.43 -12.21
N GLY A 6 10.23 -7.30 -11.26
CA GLY A 6 9.70 -6.82 -9.99
C GLY A 6 8.92 -7.80 -9.13
N LYS A 7 8.10 -7.23 -8.26
CA LYS A 7 7.11 -7.91 -7.41
C LYS A 7 5.92 -6.99 -7.13
N ASN A 8 4.92 -7.53 -6.45
CA ASN A 8 3.80 -6.79 -5.88
C ASN A 8 2.89 -6.11 -6.93
N ASP A 9 1.89 -5.38 -6.45
CA ASP A 9 0.81 -4.85 -7.29
C ASP A 9 1.28 -3.95 -8.43
N ILE A 10 2.32 -3.14 -8.20
CA ILE A 10 2.91 -2.27 -9.23
C ILE A 10 3.48 -3.08 -10.41
N SER A 11 4.16 -4.20 -10.14
CA SER A 11 4.71 -5.04 -11.20
C SER A 11 3.64 -5.79 -11.98
N VAL A 12 2.59 -6.27 -11.28
CA VAL A 12 1.43 -6.91 -11.91
C VAL A 12 0.68 -5.90 -12.75
N PHE A 13 0.49 -4.67 -12.25
CA PHE A 13 -0.07 -3.57 -13.02
C PHE A 13 0.76 -3.27 -14.27
N GLY A 14 2.09 -3.23 -14.16
CA GLY A 14 2.99 -3.05 -15.30
C GLY A 14 2.87 -4.16 -16.36
N LEU A 15 2.74 -5.42 -15.92
CA LEU A 15 2.47 -6.57 -16.78
C LEU A 15 1.11 -6.44 -17.48
N GLU A 16 0.04 -6.18 -16.73
CA GLU A 16 -1.32 -6.00 -17.28
C GLU A 16 -1.37 -4.85 -18.28
N TRP A 17 -0.62 -3.77 -18.03
CA TRP A 17 -0.52 -2.64 -18.95
C TRP A 17 0.27 -2.96 -20.21
N ALA A 18 1.34 -3.74 -20.10
CA ALA A 18 2.08 -4.25 -21.26
C ALA A 18 1.20 -5.13 -22.15
N LEU A 19 0.39 -6.01 -21.56
CA LEU A 19 -0.51 -6.91 -22.29
C LEU A 19 -1.65 -6.20 -23.04
N ARG A 20 -1.87 -4.90 -22.80
CA ARG A 20 -2.79 -4.09 -23.63
C ARG A 20 -2.20 -3.72 -24.99
N ARG A 21 -0.89 -3.82 -25.16
CA ARG A 21 -0.15 -3.40 -26.38
C ARG A 21 0.66 -4.53 -27.02
N PHE A 22 1.06 -5.52 -26.22
CA PHE A 22 1.90 -6.64 -26.63
C PHE A 22 1.15 -7.95 -26.43
N SER A 23 1.36 -8.90 -27.33
CA SER A 23 0.92 -10.28 -27.12
C SER A 23 1.73 -10.93 -25.96
N PRO A 24 1.21 -11.97 -25.29
CA PRO A 24 1.93 -12.65 -24.21
C PRO A 24 3.35 -13.12 -24.60
N ASP A 25 3.55 -13.56 -25.85
CA ASP A 25 4.86 -13.99 -26.37
C ASP A 25 5.85 -12.84 -26.59
N GLU A 26 5.36 -11.59 -26.60
CA GLU A 26 6.15 -10.37 -26.69
C GLU A 26 6.40 -9.72 -25.33
N VAL A 27 6.00 -10.37 -24.24
CA VAL A 27 6.28 -9.93 -22.87
C VAL A 27 7.10 -11.01 -22.16
N ALA A 28 8.05 -10.59 -21.33
CA ALA A 28 8.69 -11.47 -20.37
C ALA A 28 8.70 -10.82 -19.00
N VAL A 29 8.65 -11.65 -17.95
CA VAL A 29 8.78 -11.17 -16.58
C VAL A 29 10.07 -11.66 -15.94
N VAL A 30 10.60 -10.85 -15.02
CA VAL A 30 11.72 -11.21 -14.16
C VAL A 30 11.26 -11.02 -12.72
N CYS A 31 10.79 -12.09 -12.08
CA CYS A 31 10.24 -12.00 -10.73
C CYS A 31 11.35 -11.86 -9.68
N ASN A 32 11.04 -11.22 -8.56
CA ASN A 32 11.92 -11.22 -7.39
C ASN A 32 12.10 -12.65 -6.84
N ARG A 33 13.23 -12.90 -6.18
CA ARG A 33 13.56 -14.22 -5.61
C ARG A 33 12.57 -14.66 -4.54
N THR A 34 12.01 -13.69 -3.81
CA THR A 34 11.06 -13.93 -2.71
C THR A 34 9.61 -13.95 -3.14
N ASP A 35 9.30 -13.77 -4.43
CA ASP A 35 7.91 -13.90 -4.91
C ASP A 35 7.46 -15.37 -4.72
N PRO A 36 6.38 -15.67 -3.99
CA PRO A 36 5.96 -17.05 -3.72
C PRO A 36 5.18 -17.69 -4.88
N GLY A 37 4.79 -16.93 -5.92
CA GLY A 37 3.89 -17.43 -6.96
C GLY A 37 2.43 -17.57 -6.53
N ILE A 38 2.04 -16.91 -5.43
CA ILE A 38 0.68 -16.95 -4.88
C ILE A 38 0.29 -15.52 -4.46
N ASP A 39 -0.92 -15.09 -4.83
CA ASP A 39 -1.45 -13.78 -4.42
C ASP A 39 -1.71 -13.73 -2.91
N GLY A 40 -1.39 -12.59 -2.29
CA GLY A 40 -1.62 -12.32 -0.88
C GLY A 40 -2.16 -10.90 -0.65
N TRP A 41 -1.60 -10.21 0.33
CA TRP A 41 -1.87 -8.77 0.55
C TRP A 41 -1.29 -7.87 -0.57
N GLN A 42 -0.39 -8.43 -1.38
CA GLN A 42 0.01 -7.94 -2.70
C GLN A 42 -0.14 -9.07 -3.71
N ARG A 43 -0.42 -8.73 -4.97
CA ARG A 43 -0.45 -9.69 -6.07
C ARG A 43 0.97 -10.18 -6.41
N SER A 44 1.07 -11.45 -6.80
CA SER A 44 2.31 -12.08 -7.22
C SER A 44 2.54 -11.87 -8.72
N LEU A 45 3.71 -11.37 -9.11
CA LEU A 45 4.07 -11.21 -10.52
C LEU A 45 4.17 -12.58 -11.19
N ARG A 46 4.74 -13.56 -10.49
CA ARG A 46 4.84 -14.93 -10.98
C ARG A 46 3.45 -15.56 -11.19
N ALA A 47 2.53 -15.41 -10.24
CA ALA A 47 1.17 -15.92 -10.38
C ALA A 47 0.44 -15.26 -11.56
N ALA A 48 0.59 -13.93 -11.71
CA ALA A 48 0.01 -13.19 -12.82
C ALA A 48 0.59 -13.63 -14.17
N ALA A 49 1.92 -13.78 -14.27
CA ALA A 49 2.57 -14.22 -15.50
C ALA A 49 2.07 -15.62 -15.93
N GLN A 50 1.96 -16.57 -14.99
CA GLN A 50 1.37 -17.88 -15.26
C GLN A 50 -0.08 -17.78 -15.74
N ARG A 51 -0.89 -16.95 -15.10
CA ARG A 51 -2.30 -16.71 -15.47
C ARG A 51 -2.45 -16.16 -16.89
N TYR A 52 -1.55 -15.27 -17.31
CA TYR A 52 -1.58 -14.65 -18.63
C TYR A 52 -0.77 -15.39 -19.70
N GLY A 53 -0.14 -16.52 -19.36
CA GLY A 53 0.72 -17.26 -20.29
C GLY A 53 2.00 -16.52 -20.66
N VAL A 54 2.48 -15.62 -19.80
CA VAL A 54 3.71 -14.84 -19.99
C VAL A 54 4.89 -15.58 -19.37
N ARG A 55 6.00 -15.65 -20.11
CA ARG A 55 7.21 -16.36 -19.67
C ARG A 55 7.97 -15.61 -18.57
N GLU A 56 8.35 -16.34 -17.51
CA GLU A 56 9.35 -15.89 -16.54
C GLU A 56 10.76 -16.23 -17.06
N ILE A 57 11.67 -15.26 -17.05
CA ILE A 57 13.07 -15.41 -17.46
C ILE A 57 14.02 -14.96 -16.36
N SER A 58 15.29 -15.40 -16.43
CA SER A 58 16.33 -14.89 -15.55
C SER A 58 16.74 -13.46 -15.93
N LEU A 59 17.41 -12.75 -15.01
CA LEU A 59 17.97 -11.43 -15.31
C LEU A 59 19.08 -11.55 -16.38
N GLU A 60 19.83 -12.65 -16.34
CA GLU A 60 20.84 -12.99 -17.34
C GLU A 60 20.22 -13.09 -18.74
N ALA A 61 19.10 -13.79 -18.89
CA ALA A 61 18.37 -13.87 -20.16
C ALA A 61 17.74 -12.53 -20.55
N ALA A 62 17.32 -11.71 -19.58
CA ALA A 62 16.79 -10.38 -19.86
C ALA A 62 17.81 -9.43 -20.49
N TYR A 63 19.10 -9.57 -20.18
CA TYR A 63 20.16 -8.79 -20.84
C TYR A 63 20.33 -9.16 -22.32
N GLU A 64 20.05 -10.41 -22.68
CA GLU A 64 20.32 -10.95 -24.03
C GLU A 64 19.10 -10.86 -24.95
N VAL A 65 17.89 -10.83 -24.39
CA VAL A 65 16.66 -10.83 -25.19
C VAL A 65 16.49 -9.51 -25.95
N ALA A 66 16.13 -9.62 -27.23
CA ALA A 66 15.75 -8.47 -28.05
C ALA A 66 14.47 -7.82 -27.50
N SER A 67 14.65 -6.81 -26.65
CA SER A 67 13.57 -6.07 -26.02
C SER A 67 13.52 -4.62 -26.54
N VAL A 68 12.38 -3.97 -26.37
CA VAL A 68 12.18 -2.54 -26.67
C VAL A 68 12.39 -1.70 -25.42
N ALA A 69 12.11 -2.26 -24.24
CA ALA A 69 12.31 -1.62 -22.95
C ALA A 69 12.44 -2.68 -21.84
N PHE A 70 13.13 -2.29 -20.77
CA PHE A 70 13.19 -3.00 -19.48
C PHE A 70 12.63 -2.07 -18.39
N LEU A 71 11.62 -2.54 -17.65
CA LEU A 71 10.98 -1.80 -16.57
C LEU A 71 11.20 -2.52 -15.23
N SER A 72 11.92 -1.89 -14.32
CA SER A 72 12.09 -2.30 -12.92
C SER A 72 11.00 -1.67 -12.05
N LEU A 73 10.24 -2.50 -11.33
CA LEU A 73 9.11 -2.13 -10.50
C LEU A 73 9.21 -2.88 -9.16
N GLU A 74 9.83 -2.27 -8.15
CA GLU A 74 10.15 -2.90 -6.86
C GLU A 74 11.09 -4.13 -6.98
N PHE A 75 12.05 -4.07 -7.90
CA PHE A 75 12.95 -5.18 -8.20
C PHE A 75 14.07 -5.39 -7.16
N ASP A 76 14.42 -6.63 -6.86
CA ASP A 76 15.32 -7.00 -5.76
C ASP A 76 16.80 -7.20 -6.14
N ARG A 77 17.15 -7.00 -7.42
CA ARG A 77 18.49 -7.26 -7.94
C ARG A 77 19.07 -6.03 -8.60
N ILE A 78 20.38 -5.87 -8.45
CA ILE A 78 21.13 -4.84 -9.15
C ILE A 78 21.09 -5.13 -10.65
N VAL A 79 20.59 -4.15 -11.40
CA VAL A 79 20.54 -4.16 -12.85
C VAL A 79 21.83 -3.50 -13.37
N VAL A 80 22.46 -4.09 -14.38
CA VAL A 80 23.69 -3.57 -15.00
C VAL A 80 23.36 -3.07 -16.41
N PRO A 81 23.09 -1.76 -16.60
CA PRO A 81 22.58 -1.22 -17.86
C PRO A 81 23.46 -1.53 -19.08
N GLU A 82 24.78 -1.58 -18.91
CA GLU A 82 25.74 -1.82 -20.00
C GLU A 82 25.65 -3.23 -20.59
N ARG A 83 24.98 -4.15 -19.89
CA ARG A 83 24.74 -5.51 -20.42
C ARG A 83 23.55 -5.57 -21.36
N PHE A 84 22.69 -4.56 -21.38
CA PHE A 84 21.60 -4.50 -22.35
C PHE A 84 22.09 -3.97 -23.70
N SER A 85 21.50 -4.50 -24.77
CA SER A 85 21.61 -3.92 -26.12
C SER A 85 20.70 -2.70 -26.32
N ILE A 86 19.84 -2.41 -25.35
CA ILE A 86 18.90 -1.29 -25.35
C ILE A 86 19.30 -0.19 -24.38
N THR A 87 18.84 1.04 -24.66
CA THR A 87 19.01 2.21 -23.78
C THR A 87 17.76 2.49 -22.93
N ARG A 88 16.63 1.86 -23.26
CA ARG A 88 15.32 2.04 -22.60
C ARG A 88 15.22 1.17 -21.34
N VAL A 89 16.02 1.50 -20.34
CA VAL A 89 16.09 0.77 -19.07
C VAL A 89 15.66 1.72 -17.94
N PHE A 90 14.48 1.46 -17.36
CA PHE A 90 13.81 2.38 -16.45
C PHE A 90 13.47 1.71 -15.11
N ASN A 91 13.36 2.52 -14.06
CA ASN A 91 12.90 2.11 -12.74
C ASN A 91 11.84 3.07 -12.21
N ILE A 92 10.85 2.54 -11.48
CA ILE A 92 10.04 3.34 -10.58
C ILE A 92 10.54 3.15 -9.15
N HIS A 93 11.00 4.23 -8.55
CA HIS A 93 11.42 4.30 -7.16
C HIS A 93 10.39 4.99 -6.28
N PHE A 94 10.16 4.47 -5.08
CA PHE A 94 9.20 5.00 -4.12
C PHE A 94 9.78 6.13 -3.27
N SER A 95 10.29 7.17 -3.93
CA SER A 95 10.62 8.44 -3.28
C SER A 95 10.54 9.61 -4.24
N LYS A 96 10.54 10.83 -3.69
CA LYS A 96 10.80 12.07 -4.42
C LYS A 96 12.33 12.22 -4.57
N LEU A 97 12.93 11.52 -5.52
CA LEU A 97 14.37 11.64 -5.80
C LEU A 97 14.74 13.12 -6.04
N PRO A 98 15.90 13.59 -5.54
CA PRO A 98 17.02 12.80 -5.05
C PRO A 98 16.94 12.35 -3.58
N GLU A 99 15.88 12.66 -2.84
CA GLU A 99 15.69 12.23 -1.45
C GLU A 99 15.37 10.73 -1.35
N TYR A 100 15.78 10.07 -0.26
CA TYR A 100 15.44 8.70 0.12
C TYR A 100 15.76 7.63 -0.94
N LYS A 101 16.97 7.64 -1.50
CA LYS A 101 17.49 6.50 -2.30
C LYS A 101 17.59 5.24 -1.43
N GLY A 102 17.46 4.07 -2.04
CA GLY A 102 17.63 2.79 -1.36
C GLY A 102 16.37 2.34 -0.61
N MET A 103 16.53 1.99 0.67
CA MET A 103 15.59 1.11 1.38
C MET A 103 14.66 1.85 2.35
N PHE A 104 13.52 1.21 2.65
CA PHE A 104 12.54 1.62 3.68
C PHE A 104 11.95 3.02 3.47
N THR A 105 11.67 3.38 2.21
CA THR A 105 11.12 4.69 1.85
C THR A 105 9.73 4.95 2.42
N SER A 106 8.99 3.93 2.84
CA SER A 106 7.74 4.09 3.60
C SER A 106 7.93 4.37 5.09
N VAL A 107 9.15 4.28 5.61
CA VAL A 107 9.48 4.49 7.03
C VAL A 107 10.12 5.86 7.24
N TRP A 108 11.16 6.18 6.46
CA TRP A 108 11.99 7.37 6.67
C TRP A 108 11.21 8.71 6.65
N PRO A 109 10.32 8.97 5.67
CA PRO A 109 9.55 10.21 5.65
C PRO A 109 8.68 10.37 6.91
N LEU A 110 8.17 9.27 7.47
CA LEU A 110 7.36 9.30 8.70
C LEU A 110 8.21 9.61 9.92
N LEU A 111 9.40 9.00 10.04
CA LEU A 111 10.36 9.27 11.13
C LEU A 111 10.86 10.72 11.09
N GLU A 112 11.13 11.25 9.90
CA GLU A 112 11.62 12.62 9.69
C GLU A 112 10.49 13.65 9.69
N SER A 113 9.25 13.26 10.01
CA SER A 113 8.09 14.16 10.10
C SER A 113 7.78 14.91 8.81
N ARG A 114 8.01 14.29 7.66
CA ARG A 114 7.66 14.86 6.36
C ARG A 114 6.14 14.90 6.18
N ASP A 115 5.67 15.90 5.45
CA ASP A 115 4.28 16.16 5.08
C ASP A 115 3.98 15.78 3.63
N GLU A 116 5.00 15.42 2.85
CA GLU A 116 4.87 14.93 1.49
C GLU A 116 5.82 13.77 1.21
N ALA A 117 5.45 12.95 0.23
CA ALA A 117 6.26 11.91 -0.37
C ALA A 117 6.13 11.98 -1.89
N GLY A 118 6.84 11.11 -2.60
CA GLY A 118 6.66 11.01 -4.05
C GLY A 118 7.11 9.68 -4.62
N VAL A 119 6.75 9.43 -5.87
CA VAL A 119 7.30 8.36 -6.69
C VAL A 119 8.08 8.96 -7.84
N THR A 120 9.16 8.30 -8.25
CA THR A 120 10.02 8.77 -9.33
C THR A 120 10.22 7.69 -10.37
N LEU A 121 9.90 8.00 -11.62
CA LEU A 121 10.34 7.25 -12.79
C LEU A 121 11.68 7.81 -13.24
N HIS A 122 12.70 6.97 -13.34
CA HIS A 122 14.05 7.38 -13.72
C HIS A 122 14.77 6.33 -14.56
N ILE A 123 15.87 6.73 -15.19
CA ILE A 123 16.78 5.85 -15.91
C ILE A 123 17.56 4.98 -14.91
N ILE A 124 17.80 3.72 -15.24
CA ILE A 124 18.74 2.89 -14.48
C ILE A 124 20.17 3.19 -14.96
N ASP A 125 21.05 3.59 -14.04
CA ASP A 125 22.48 3.69 -14.25
C ASP A 125 23.23 2.69 -13.34
N ARG A 126 24.54 2.87 -13.13
CA ARG A 126 25.34 1.95 -12.28
C ARG A 126 25.05 2.07 -10.79
N GLY A 127 24.46 3.18 -10.35
CA GLY A 127 24.25 3.45 -8.93
C GLY A 127 22.87 2.99 -8.46
N ILE A 128 22.60 3.24 -7.19
CA ILE A 128 21.32 2.92 -6.55
C ILE A 128 20.45 4.17 -6.62
N ASP A 129 19.42 4.12 -7.46
CA ASP A 129 18.44 5.20 -7.66
C ASP A 129 19.08 6.54 -8.07
N THR A 130 20.17 6.52 -8.83
CA THR A 130 20.97 7.72 -9.19
C THR A 130 20.73 8.25 -10.60
N GLY A 131 20.21 7.43 -11.51
CA GLY A 131 20.04 7.83 -12.90
C GLY A 131 19.04 8.98 -13.09
N ASP A 132 19.10 9.60 -14.27
CA ASP A 132 18.33 10.80 -14.58
C ASP A 132 16.81 10.59 -14.39
N ILE A 133 16.16 11.61 -13.83
CA ILE A 133 14.73 11.63 -13.58
C ILE A 133 14.00 11.82 -14.92
N VAL A 134 13.01 10.97 -15.17
CA VAL A 134 12.06 11.10 -16.29
C VAL A 134 10.84 11.89 -15.84
N ALA A 135 10.24 11.48 -14.71
CA ALA A 135 9.03 12.07 -14.18
C ALA A 135 8.87 11.76 -12.70
N GLN A 136 8.15 12.63 -12.00
CA GLN A 136 7.83 12.45 -10.59
C GLN A 136 6.36 12.75 -10.33
N GLN A 137 5.81 12.09 -9.33
CA GLN A 137 4.53 12.46 -8.76
C GLN A 137 4.69 12.64 -7.25
N VAL A 138 4.43 13.86 -6.78
CA VAL A 138 4.48 14.24 -5.36
C VAL A 138 3.06 14.25 -4.80
N PHE A 139 2.90 13.81 -3.55
CA PHE A 139 1.62 13.73 -2.88
C PHE A 139 1.77 13.94 -1.36
N PRO A 140 0.72 14.45 -0.68
CA PRO A 140 0.77 14.68 0.76
C PRO A 140 0.80 13.35 1.53
N ILE A 141 1.44 13.38 2.70
CA ILE A 141 1.35 12.33 3.71
C ILE A 141 0.31 12.79 4.74
N GLU A 142 -0.80 12.08 4.83
CA GLU A 142 -1.81 12.43 5.84
C GLU A 142 -1.24 12.27 7.26
N PRO A 143 -1.64 13.12 8.22
CA PRO A 143 -1.10 13.07 9.59
C PRO A 143 -1.28 11.71 10.28
N TRP A 144 -2.30 10.95 9.90
CA TRP A 144 -2.66 9.65 10.46
C TRP A 144 -2.07 8.46 9.70
N TRP A 145 -1.46 8.66 8.53
CA TRP A 145 -0.90 7.55 7.75
C TRP A 145 0.18 6.80 8.51
N THR A 146 0.08 5.47 8.42
CA THR A 146 1.13 4.54 8.82
C THR A 146 2.08 4.25 7.67
N CYS A 147 3.16 3.52 7.95
CA CYS A 147 4.06 2.98 6.95
C CYS A 147 3.31 2.15 5.88
N ARG A 148 2.30 1.39 6.31
CA ARG A 148 1.45 0.62 5.41
C ARG A 148 0.63 1.53 4.49
N ASP A 149 0.00 2.57 5.01
CA ASP A 149 -0.78 3.51 4.21
C ASP A 149 0.11 4.23 3.18
N LEU A 150 1.30 4.69 3.60
CA LEU A 150 2.26 5.32 2.72
C LEU A 150 2.76 4.36 1.62
N TYR A 151 3.02 3.09 1.94
CA TYR A 151 3.38 2.07 0.96
C TYR A 151 2.28 1.87 -0.11
N PHE A 152 1.01 1.85 0.30
CA PHE A 152 -0.09 1.73 -0.66
C PHE A 152 -0.30 3.01 -1.48
N ALA A 153 -0.08 4.18 -0.89
CA ALA A 153 -0.07 5.44 -1.63
C ALA A 153 1.02 5.43 -2.70
N PHE A 154 2.25 4.98 -2.38
CA PHE A 154 3.31 4.80 -3.37
C PHE A 154 2.87 3.92 -4.54
N ASN A 155 2.29 2.74 -4.27
CA ASN A 155 1.80 1.86 -5.34
C ASN A 155 0.75 2.56 -6.21
N GLN A 156 -0.21 3.25 -5.62
CA GLN A 156 -1.26 3.95 -6.37
C GLN A 156 -0.71 5.08 -7.25
N HIS A 157 0.25 5.85 -6.74
CA HIS A 157 0.89 6.94 -7.48
C HIS A 157 1.87 6.38 -8.54
N ALA A 158 2.60 5.30 -8.24
CA ALA A 158 3.47 4.61 -9.18
C ALA A 158 2.69 4.05 -10.36
N SER A 159 1.54 3.40 -10.13
CA SER A 159 0.69 2.89 -11.20
C SER A 159 0.16 4.01 -12.10
N ARG A 160 -0.27 5.13 -11.51
CA ARG A 160 -0.69 6.32 -12.27
C ARG A 160 0.45 6.90 -13.11
N LEU A 161 1.64 7.01 -12.53
CA LEU A 161 2.80 7.50 -13.25
C LEU A 161 3.20 6.55 -14.39
N LEU A 162 3.16 5.24 -14.15
CA LEU A 162 3.45 4.23 -15.17
C LEU A 162 2.42 4.30 -16.31
N GLU A 163 1.13 4.34 -16.00
CA GLU A 163 0.04 4.49 -16.98
C GLU A 163 0.25 5.71 -17.89
N GLN A 164 0.58 6.87 -17.29
CA GLN A 164 0.82 8.12 -18.03
C GLN A 164 2.03 8.03 -18.97
N TRP A 165 3.09 7.33 -18.56
CA TRP A 165 4.36 7.32 -19.28
C TRP A 165 4.58 6.08 -20.15
N PHE A 166 3.81 5.01 -19.97
CA PHE A 166 4.09 3.70 -20.56
C PHE A 166 4.35 3.74 -22.07
N ALA A 167 3.49 4.42 -22.84
CA ALA A 167 3.67 4.54 -24.28
C ALA A 167 5.01 5.20 -24.64
N ARG A 168 5.40 6.25 -23.92
CA ARG A 168 6.69 6.93 -24.17
C ARG A 168 7.88 6.05 -23.81
N LEU A 169 7.79 5.26 -22.74
CA LEU A 169 8.85 4.35 -22.33
C LEU A 169 9.12 3.26 -23.37
N VAL A 170 8.08 2.84 -24.08
CA VAL A 170 8.15 1.79 -25.09
C VAL A 170 8.65 2.31 -26.44
N ASP A 171 8.03 3.34 -27.01
CA ASP A 171 8.33 3.79 -28.38
C ASP A 171 8.37 5.31 -28.57
N GLY A 172 8.07 6.10 -27.54
CA GLY A 172 8.12 7.57 -27.60
C GLY A 172 9.43 8.19 -27.13
N THR A 173 9.52 9.52 -27.20
CA THR A 173 10.67 10.27 -26.65
C THR A 173 10.53 10.40 -25.13
N VAL A 174 11.64 10.17 -24.42
CA VAL A 174 11.70 10.25 -22.95
C VAL A 174 12.71 11.33 -22.56
N PRO A 175 12.28 12.57 -22.31
CA PRO A 175 13.16 13.60 -21.79
C PRO A 175 13.59 13.25 -20.36
N THR A 176 14.82 13.63 -20.01
CA THR A 176 15.39 13.33 -18.69
C THR A 176 16.08 14.56 -18.10
N GLN A 177 16.25 14.55 -16.78
CA GLN A 177 17.00 15.56 -16.05
C GLN A 177 17.94 14.88 -15.03
N PRO A 178 19.23 15.28 -14.98
CA PRO A 178 20.15 14.79 -13.95
C PRO A 178 19.67 15.12 -12.55
N GLN A 179 19.89 14.19 -11.62
CA GLN A 179 19.57 14.41 -10.20
C GLN A 179 20.49 15.47 -9.58
N SER A 180 19.93 16.35 -8.75
CA SER A 180 20.70 17.30 -7.95
C SER A 180 21.47 16.58 -6.83
N ALA A 181 22.70 17.03 -6.56
CA ALA A 181 23.44 16.61 -5.38
C ALA A 181 22.86 17.23 -4.08
N ALA A 182 22.28 18.43 -4.17
CA ALA A 182 21.67 19.09 -3.03
C ALA A 182 20.37 18.38 -2.64
N GLY A 183 20.23 18.03 -1.36
CA GLY A 183 19.07 17.30 -0.83
C GLY A 183 19.09 15.80 -1.08
N ALA A 184 20.13 15.25 -1.71
CA ALA A 184 20.24 13.82 -1.91
C ALA A 184 20.44 13.08 -0.57
N SER A 185 19.69 12.01 -0.34
CA SER A 185 19.86 11.11 0.80
C SER A 185 19.76 9.64 0.38
N TYR A 186 20.36 8.75 1.15
CA TYR A 186 20.41 7.32 0.88
C TYR A 186 20.35 6.53 2.18
N PHE A 187 19.59 5.43 2.18
CA PHE A 187 19.50 4.51 3.30
C PHE A 187 19.71 3.08 2.82
N SER A 188 20.66 2.38 3.43
CA SER A 188 20.91 0.96 3.13
C SER A 188 19.90 0.06 3.85
N ARG A 189 19.91 -1.23 3.50
CA ARG A 189 19.12 -2.24 4.22
C ARG A 189 19.46 -2.32 5.71
N ASP A 190 20.71 -2.03 6.06
CA ASP A 190 21.19 -2.15 7.44
C ASP A 190 20.92 -0.86 8.25
N ALA A 191 20.31 0.16 7.63
CA ALA A 191 19.92 1.41 8.30
C ALA A 191 18.76 1.22 9.30
N ILE A 192 17.99 0.13 9.19
CA ILE A 192 16.96 -0.27 10.15
C ILE A 192 17.14 -1.75 10.50
N ASP A 193 17.46 -2.02 11.76
CA ASP A 193 17.40 -3.37 12.31
C ASP A 193 16.01 -3.61 12.93
N TYR A 194 15.13 -4.29 12.18
CA TYR A 194 13.78 -4.65 12.63
C TYR A 194 13.77 -5.55 13.88
N GLY A 195 14.84 -6.32 14.12
CA GLY A 195 14.95 -7.20 15.29
C GLY A 195 15.28 -6.46 16.59
N ALA A 196 15.83 -5.25 16.50
CA ALA A 196 16.22 -4.42 17.64
C ALA A 196 15.27 -3.25 17.92
N LEU A 197 14.16 -3.15 17.18
CA LEU A 197 13.21 -2.06 17.35
C LEU A 197 12.50 -2.12 18.71
N LYS A 198 12.51 -0.99 19.42
CA LYS A 198 11.85 -0.81 20.72
C LYS A 198 11.15 0.55 20.81
N ILE A 199 10.10 0.60 21.62
CA ILE A 199 9.48 1.86 22.03
C ILE A 199 10.42 2.52 23.04
N ASP A 200 10.83 3.75 22.75
CA ASP A 200 11.70 4.54 23.62
C ASP A 200 10.98 5.83 24.05
N PRO A 201 10.41 5.84 25.26
CA PRO A 201 9.72 7.01 25.79
C PRO A 201 10.65 8.19 26.10
N LEU A 202 11.97 8.02 26.06
CA LEU A 202 12.95 9.10 26.18
C LEU A 202 13.06 9.89 24.86
N SER A 203 11.92 10.39 24.40
CA SER A 203 11.75 11.18 23.19
C SER A 203 10.59 12.16 23.38
N THR A 204 10.39 13.11 22.45
CA THR A 204 9.18 13.93 22.46
C THR A 204 7.97 13.07 22.10
N ALA A 205 6.79 13.46 22.57
CA ALA A 205 5.52 12.82 22.23
C ALA A 205 5.32 12.72 20.70
N TRP A 206 5.75 13.76 19.98
CA TRP A 206 5.71 13.79 18.52
C TRP A 206 6.64 12.76 17.86
N SER A 207 7.90 12.68 18.33
CA SER A 207 8.87 11.70 17.82
C SER A 207 8.41 10.27 18.11
N LEU A 208 7.91 10.02 19.32
CA LEU A 208 7.36 8.73 19.70
C LEU A 208 6.17 8.35 18.81
N ARG A 209 5.21 9.27 18.61
CA ARG A 209 4.07 9.06 17.70
C ARG A 209 4.53 8.72 16.29
N ASN A 210 5.50 9.46 15.76
CA ASN A 210 6.03 9.24 14.42
C ASN A 210 6.74 7.89 14.31
N LYS A 211 7.47 7.47 15.35
CA LYS A 211 8.06 6.14 15.44
C LYS A 211 7.00 5.04 15.41
N ILE A 212 5.92 5.17 16.19
CA ILE A 212 4.84 4.17 16.18
C ILE A 212 4.24 4.03 14.78
N ARG A 213 3.82 5.13 14.13
CA ARG A 213 3.21 5.05 12.79
C ARG A 213 4.20 4.59 11.70
N ALA A 214 5.49 4.93 11.82
CA ALA A 214 6.53 4.53 10.87
C ALA A 214 6.83 3.03 10.92
N PHE A 215 6.52 2.36 12.04
CA PHE A 215 6.68 0.91 12.18
C PHE A 215 5.35 0.16 12.31
N ALA A 216 4.23 0.84 12.03
CA ALA A 216 2.92 0.21 11.95
C ALA A 216 2.68 -0.35 10.56
N PHE A 217 2.92 -1.66 10.40
CA PHE A 217 2.65 -2.39 9.17
C PHE A 217 2.28 -3.83 9.52
N ARG A 218 0.98 -4.12 9.63
CA ARG A 218 0.44 -5.37 10.17
C ARG A 218 1.00 -6.64 9.54
N GLU A 219 1.15 -6.66 8.21
CA GLU A 219 1.66 -7.83 7.48
C GLU A 219 3.13 -8.13 7.80
N TYR A 220 3.83 -7.21 8.44
CA TYR A 220 5.19 -7.38 8.94
C TYR A 220 5.21 -7.38 10.48
N GLN A 221 5.02 -6.22 11.11
CA GLN A 221 5.05 -6.08 12.57
C GLN A 221 4.37 -4.80 13.07
N PHE A 222 4.17 -4.77 14.39
CA PHE A 222 3.99 -3.58 15.19
C PHE A 222 5.09 -3.51 16.25
N LEU A 223 5.41 -2.31 16.73
CA LEU A 223 6.21 -2.17 17.93
C LEU A 223 5.43 -2.69 19.14
N GLN A 224 6.13 -3.24 20.12
CA GLN A 224 5.49 -3.84 21.29
C GLN A 224 5.80 -3.05 22.56
N TRP A 225 4.81 -2.97 23.45
CA TRP A 225 4.97 -2.51 24.82
C TRP A 225 4.57 -3.63 25.77
N GLN A 226 5.53 -4.15 26.54
CA GLN A 226 5.30 -5.28 27.46
C GLN A 226 4.63 -6.51 26.81
N GLY A 227 4.95 -6.77 25.53
CA GLY A 227 4.41 -7.89 24.76
C GLY A 227 3.10 -7.59 24.02
N GLU A 228 2.44 -6.46 24.29
CA GLU A 228 1.24 -6.02 23.57
C GLU A 228 1.63 -5.23 22.30
N PRO A 229 1.07 -5.56 21.11
CA PRO A 229 1.28 -4.79 19.89
C PRO A 229 0.66 -3.40 19.98
N VAL A 230 1.45 -2.36 19.71
CA VAL A 230 1.03 -0.95 19.69
C VAL A 230 0.79 -0.51 18.26
N VAL A 231 -0.45 -0.10 17.96
CA VAL A 231 -0.88 0.24 16.59
C VAL A 231 -0.96 1.74 16.34
N SER A 232 -1.13 2.53 17.40
CA SER A 232 -1.17 3.98 17.30
C SER A 232 -0.70 4.65 18.60
N ALA A 233 -0.37 5.94 18.50
CA ALA A 233 -0.02 6.77 19.65
C ALA A 233 -0.75 8.10 19.59
N THR A 234 -1.42 8.46 20.68
CA THR A 234 -2.16 9.71 20.84
C THR A 234 -1.40 10.62 21.80
N ILE A 235 -1.10 11.84 21.34
CA ILE A 235 -0.50 12.87 22.18
C ILE A 235 -1.61 13.44 23.07
N LEU A 236 -1.40 13.40 24.38
CA LEU A 236 -2.36 13.90 25.37
C LEU A 236 -2.05 15.37 25.68
N PRO A 237 -3.04 16.15 26.14
CA PRO A 237 -2.81 17.53 26.58
C PRO A 237 -2.01 17.62 27.89
N GLY A 238 -1.92 16.52 28.64
CA GLY A 238 -1.16 16.41 29.89
C GLY A 238 0.35 16.53 29.69
N ARG A 239 1.02 17.14 30.67
CA ARG A 239 2.48 17.27 30.74
C ARG A 239 2.94 16.87 32.13
N SER A 240 3.00 15.58 32.39
CA SER A 240 3.40 15.07 33.70
C SER A 240 4.84 15.47 34.05
N SER A 241 5.12 15.65 35.35
CA SER A 241 6.46 15.93 35.86
C SER A 241 7.27 14.66 36.14
N PHE A 242 6.77 13.50 35.71
CA PHE A 242 7.45 12.23 35.92
C PHE A 242 8.65 12.09 35.01
N LYS A 243 9.50 11.09 35.29
CA LYS A 243 10.56 10.72 34.38
C LYS A 243 9.93 10.15 33.10
N ALA A 244 10.49 10.49 31.95
CA ALA A 244 10.12 9.88 30.67
C ALA A 244 10.10 8.34 30.78
N GLY A 245 9.01 7.73 30.32
CA GLY A 245 8.73 6.29 30.42
C GLY A 245 7.98 5.86 31.68
N THR A 246 7.71 6.75 32.62
CA THR A 246 6.84 6.44 33.76
C THR A 246 5.41 6.19 33.28
N LEU A 247 4.83 5.08 33.73
CA LEU A 247 3.42 4.72 33.52
C LEU A 247 2.52 5.67 34.32
N ILE A 248 1.56 6.28 33.63
CA ILE A 248 0.58 7.22 34.20
C ILE A 248 -0.74 6.50 34.41
N ASP A 249 -1.21 5.79 33.39
CA ASP A 249 -2.45 5.01 33.40
C ASP A 249 -2.30 3.76 32.53
N ALA A 250 -3.12 2.74 32.80
CA ALA A 250 -3.15 1.50 32.05
C ALA A 250 -4.54 0.89 32.07
N THR A 251 -5.00 0.48 30.89
CA THR A 251 -6.22 -0.29 30.69
C THR A 251 -5.90 -1.50 29.80
N PRO A 252 -6.86 -2.42 29.60
CA PRO A 252 -6.71 -3.45 28.59
C PRO A 252 -6.49 -2.89 27.18
N ASP A 253 -6.88 -1.66 26.85
CA ASP A 253 -6.82 -1.15 25.47
C ASP A 253 -5.68 -0.17 25.22
N TYR A 254 -5.05 0.37 26.27
CA TYR A 254 -3.96 1.32 26.14
C TYR A 254 -3.10 1.43 27.40
N VAL A 255 -1.94 2.05 27.24
CA VAL A 255 -1.14 2.60 28.35
C VAL A 255 -0.82 4.06 28.10
N GLU A 256 -0.74 4.85 29.17
CA GLU A 256 -0.31 6.24 29.13
C GLU A 256 1.06 6.38 29.77
N LEU A 257 1.97 7.06 29.07
CA LEU A 257 3.35 7.20 29.47
C LEU A 257 3.74 8.67 29.48
N SER A 258 4.53 9.06 30.48
CA SER A 258 5.25 10.32 30.47
C SER A 258 6.32 10.31 29.37
N THR A 259 6.51 11.43 28.66
CA THR A 259 7.61 11.61 27.70
C THR A 259 8.41 12.88 28.03
N ILE A 260 9.25 13.39 27.12
CA ILE A 260 10.04 14.61 27.35
C ILE A 260 9.17 15.88 27.45
N ASP A 261 8.03 15.94 26.77
CA ASP A 261 7.21 17.16 26.65
C ASP A 261 5.74 16.97 26.98
N TYR A 262 5.04 16.04 26.34
CA TYR A 262 3.63 15.70 26.55
C TYR A 262 3.46 14.23 26.88
N ASP A 263 2.42 13.89 27.62
CA ASP A 263 2.08 12.49 27.87
C ASP A 263 1.56 11.83 26.59
N VAL A 264 1.81 10.53 26.42
CA VAL A 264 1.39 9.78 25.23
C VAL A 264 0.60 8.56 25.64
N ARG A 265 -0.56 8.36 25.01
CA ARG A 265 -1.32 7.12 25.05
C ARG A 265 -0.90 6.20 23.91
N LEU A 266 -0.37 5.02 24.23
CA LEU A 266 -0.09 3.95 23.27
C LEU A 266 -1.30 3.02 23.23
N ASN A 267 -1.94 2.90 22.07
CA ASN A 267 -3.13 2.08 21.91
C ASN A 267 -2.77 0.70 21.39
N PHE A 268 -3.34 -0.34 21.99
CA PHE A 268 -3.08 -1.73 21.62
C PHE A 268 -3.95 -2.20 20.47
N ASP A 269 -3.47 -3.21 19.74
CA ASP A 269 -4.20 -3.78 18.60
C ASP A 269 -5.50 -4.47 19.02
N ARG A 270 -6.64 -3.94 18.59
CA ARG A 270 -7.98 -4.52 18.79
C ARG A 270 -8.72 -4.68 17.46
N LEU A 271 -7.99 -4.95 16.37
CA LEU A 271 -8.61 -5.21 15.06
C LEU A 271 -9.68 -6.32 15.12
N PRO A 272 -9.50 -7.46 15.80
CA PRO A 272 -10.56 -8.48 15.89
C PRO A 272 -11.87 -7.95 16.49
N GLN A 273 -11.79 -7.13 17.55
CA GLN A 273 -12.93 -6.49 18.19
C GLN A 273 -13.58 -5.46 17.26
N MET A 274 -12.77 -4.68 16.54
CA MET A 274 -13.25 -3.72 15.54
C MET A 274 -14.03 -4.43 14.42
N LEU A 275 -13.50 -5.55 13.90
CA LEU A 275 -14.18 -6.34 12.86
C LEU A 275 -15.50 -6.93 13.39
N ALA A 276 -15.52 -7.45 14.61
CA ALA A 276 -16.75 -7.96 15.23
C ALA A 276 -17.81 -6.85 15.41
N ALA A 277 -17.41 -5.64 15.83
CA ALA A 277 -18.30 -4.49 15.94
C ALA A 277 -18.86 -4.07 14.56
N CYS A 278 -18.02 -4.10 13.52
CA CYS A 278 -18.45 -3.84 12.14
C CYS A 278 -19.47 -4.85 11.63
N GLU A 279 -19.29 -6.14 11.96
CA GLU A 279 -20.22 -7.21 11.59
C GLU A 279 -21.58 -7.05 12.28
N GLN A 280 -21.58 -6.65 13.55
CA GLN A 280 -22.78 -6.40 14.35
C GLN A 280 -23.48 -5.08 14.00
N GLY A 281 -22.79 -4.18 13.28
CA GLY A 281 -23.27 -2.84 12.99
C GLY A 281 -23.26 -1.90 14.21
N ASP A 282 -22.47 -2.22 15.23
CA ASP A 282 -22.33 -1.42 16.45
C ASP A 282 -21.40 -0.23 16.20
N LEU A 283 -21.98 0.88 15.74
CA LEU A 283 -21.26 2.11 15.48
C LEU A 283 -20.58 2.68 16.74
N ALA A 284 -21.18 2.51 17.92
CA ALA A 284 -20.61 3.04 19.16
C ALA A 284 -19.31 2.31 19.52
N ALA A 285 -19.31 0.98 19.43
CA ALA A 285 -18.10 0.18 19.62
C ALA A 285 -17.04 0.47 18.55
N VAL A 286 -17.44 0.65 17.28
CA VAL A 286 -16.53 1.05 16.20
C VAL A 286 -15.85 2.38 16.50
N MET A 287 -16.60 3.39 16.96
CA MET A 287 -16.06 4.70 17.31
C MET A 287 -15.14 4.64 18.54
N ALA A 288 -15.45 3.79 19.52
CA ALA A 288 -14.61 3.59 20.70
C ALA A 288 -13.26 2.94 20.37
N LEU A 289 -13.24 2.02 19.39
CA LEU A 289 -12.05 1.26 18.99
C LEU A 289 -11.18 1.94 17.92
N GLN A 290 -11.53 3.16 17.47
CA GLN A 290 -10.85 3.81 16.35
C GLN A 290 -9.34 4.00 16.52
N ALA A 291 -8.87 4.18 17.77
CA ALA A 291 -7.44 4.34 18.06
C ALA A 291 -6.72 2.97 18.19
N ASN A 292 -7.48 1.88 18.31
CA ASN A 292 -6.99 0.51 18.50
C ASN A 292 -6.83 -0.27 17.20
N ILE A 293 -6.82 0.42 16.06
CA ILE A 293 -6.43 -0.14 14.77
C ILE A 293 -5.32 0.73 14.16
N ALA A 294 -4.48 0.14 13.31
CA ALA A 294 -3.38 0.89 12.70
C ALA A 294 -3.87 1.94 11.70
N GLY A 295 -5.03 1.70 11.09
CA GLY A 295 -5.71 2.63 10.18
C GLY A 295 -7.01 2.03 9.67
N TYR A 296 -7.83 2.82 8.97
CA TYR A 296 -9.15 2.36 8.50
C TYR A 296 -9.10 1.31 7.38
N ASN A 297 -7.93 1.15 6.75
CA ASN A 297 -7.65 0.12 5.74
C ASN A 297 -6.88 -1.08 6.31
N ASP A 298 -6.71 -1.14 7.62
CA ASP A 298 -6.11 -2.28 8.30
C ASP A 298 -6.96 -3.54 8.07
N ALA A 299 -6.32 -4.71 8.05
CA ALA A 299 -6.97 -5.93 7.57
C ALA A 299 -6.48 -7.18 8.29
N ASN A 300 -7.37 -8.16 8.48
CA ASN A 300 -6.96 -9.46 9.02
C ASN A 300 -6.13 -10.28 8.00
N SER A 301 -5.72 -11.50 8.38
CA SER A 301 -4.91 -12.40 7.53
C SER A 301 -5.54 -12.80 6.19
N LYS A 302 -6.84 -12.56 6.00
CA LYS A 302 -7.57 -12.80 4.74
C LYS A 302 -7.74 -11.51 3.92
N GLY A 303 -7.27 -10.37 4.41
CA GLY A 303 -7.45 -9.06 3.79
C GLY A 303 -8.82 -8.43 4.05
N TRP A 304 -9.58 -8.90 5.06
CA TRP A 304 -10.85 -8.28 5.39
C TRP A 304 -10.61 -7.02 6.20
N THR A 305 -10.95 -5.88 5.61
CA THR A 305 -10.95 -4.57 6.28
C THR A 305 -12.26 -4.36 7.06
N PRO A 306 -12.31 -3.40 7.99
CA PRO A 306 -13.55 -2.96 8.62
C PRO A 306 -14.64 -2.63 7.59
N LEU A 307 -14.27 -1.96 6.49
CA LEU A 307 -15.22 -1.58 5.43
C LEU A 307 -15.78 -2.81 4.70
N ILE A 308 -14.96 -3.83 4.42
CA ILE A 308 -15.43 -5.09 3.81
C ILE A 308 -16.43 -5.78 4.74
N VAL A 309 -16.10 -5.94 6.02
CA VAL A 309 -16.97 -6.61 7.00
C VAL A 309 -18.32 -5.88 7.13
N ALA A 310 -18.28 -4.56 7.33
CA ALA A 310 -19.50 -3.75 7.44
C ALA A 310 -20.34 -3.77 6.15
N SER A 311 -19.69 -3.80 4.98
CA SER A 311 -20.36 -3.88 3.68
C SER A 311 -21.08 -5.21 3.50
N TYR A 312 -20.45 -6.32 3.87
CA TYR A 312 -21.04 -7.65 3.81
C TYR A 312 -22.23 -7.82 4.80
N ALA A 313 -22.09 -7.26 6.00
CA ALA A 313 -23.15 -7.23 7.01
C ALA A 313 -24.34 -6.35 6.60
N GLY A 314 -24.12 -5.35 5.73
CA GLY A 314 -25.12 -4.34 5.37
C GLY A 314 -25.25 -3.24 6.43
N ALA A 315 -24.25 -3.06 7.29
CA ALA A 315 -24.22 -2.10 8.39
C ALA A 315 -24.03 -0.67 7.87
N TYR A 316 -25.07 -0.07 7.30
CA TYR A 316 -25.01 1.22 6.60
C TYR A 316 -24.33 2.33 7.42
N ALA A 317 -24.70 2.50 8.70
CA ALA A 317 -24.16 3.57 9.55
C ALA A 317 -22.64 3.39 9.79
N VAL A 318 -22.19 2.15 9.97
CA VAL A 318 -20.75 1.84 10.09
C VAL A 318 -20.02 2.09 8.77
N VAL A 319 -20.58 1.66 7.64
CA VAL A 319 -20.00 1.91 6.31
C VAL A 319 -19.85 3.41 6.05
N GLU A 320 -20.91 4.19 6.31
CA GLU A 320 -20.89 5.64 6.12
C GLU A 320 -19.83 6.31 6.98
N TRP A 321 -19.72 5.92 8.25
CA TRP A 321 -18.71 6.45 9.15
C TRP A 321 -17.29 6.09 8.69
N LEU A 322 -17.03 4.82 8.36
CA LEU A 322 -15.70 4.37 7.88
C LEU A 322 -15.26 5.13 6.62
N LEU A 323 -16.16 5.36 5.68
CA LEU A 323 -15.89 6.14 4.47
C LEU A 323 -15.62 7.62 4.79
N GLN A 324 -16.28 8.19 5.80
CA GLN A 324 -15.98 9.55 6.28
C GLN A 324 -14.60 9.65 6.93
N GLN A 325 -14.12 8.58 7.56
CA GLN A 325 -12.77 8.54 8.15
C GLN A 325 -11.66 8.20 7.13
N GLY A 326 -12.01 7.99 5.86
CA GLY A 326 -11.02 7.74 4.80
C GLY A 326 -10.72 6.26 4.52
N ALA A 327 -11.60 5.34 4.93
CA ALA A 327 -11.54 3.96 4.43
C ALA A 327 -11.67 3.95 2.90
N ASP A 328 -10.81 3.17 2.24
CA ASP A 328 -10.71 3.11 0.79
C ASP A 328 -11.79 2.15 0.22
N PRO A 329 -12.76 2.65 -0.55
CA PRO A 329 -13.85 1.84 -1.09
C PRO A 329 -13.40 0.85 -2.17
N GLY A 330 -12.17 1.00 -2.69
CA GLY A 330 -11.54 0.07 -3.63
C GLY A 330 -10.62 -0.97 -2.97
N ARG A 331 -10.37 -0.89 -1.66
CA ARG A 331 -9.45 -1.80 -0.96
C ARG A 331 -10.01 -3.22 -0.92
N ALA A 332 -9.51 -4.08 -1.79
CA ALA A 332 -9.89 -5.47 -1.86
C ALA A 332 -9.21 -6.34 -0.79
N ASN A 333 -9.78 -7.51 -0.54
CA ASN A 333 -9.14 -8.56 0.25
C ASN A 333 -8.03 -9.27 -0.54
N HIS A 334 -7.39 -10.29 0.06
CA HIS A 334 -6.29 -11.03 -0.58
C HIS A 334 -6.69 -11.87 -1.81
N LYS A 335 -7.98 -11.90 -2.16
CA LYS A 335 -8.51 -12.52 -3.37
C LYS A 335 -8.96 -11.49 -4.41
N GLY A 336 -8.77 -10.19 -4.16
CA GLY A 336 -9.24 -9.12 -5.04
C GLY A 336 -10.73 -8.82 -4.91
N THR A 337 -11.44 -9.42 -3.94
CA THR A 337 -12.86 -9.11 -3.73
C THR A 337 -13.02 -7.76 -3.02
N THR A 338 -13.72 -6.82 -3.65
CA THR A 338 -13.89 -5.44 -3.16
C THR A 338 -15.06 -5.29 -2.18
N PRO A 339 -15.11 -4.21 -1.38
CA PRO A 339 -16.27 -3.89 -0.53
C PRO A 339 -17.59 -3.88 -1.32
N LEU A 340 -17.57 -3.37 -2.56
CA LEU A 340 -18.75 -3.31 -3.43
C LEU A 340 -19.27 -4.70 -3.82
N MET A 341 -18.36 -5.65 -4.12
CA MET A 341 -18.72 -7.04 -4.41
C MET A 341 -19.38 -7.72 -3.20
N TYR A 342 -19.00 -7.37 -1.97
CA TYR A 342 -19.66 -7.87 -0.76
C TYR A 342 -20.99 -7.17 -0.47
N ALA A 343 -21.06 -5.86 -0.68
CA ALA A 343 -22.30 -5.09 -0.52
C ALA A 343 -23.40 -5.55 -1.48
N LYS A 344 -23.02 -6.07 -2.66
CA LYS A 344 -23.92 -6.69 -3.64
C LYS A 344 -24.81 -7.76 -3.01
N ASP A 345 -24.24 -8.67 -2.22
CA ASP A 345 -24.99 -9.77 -1.60
C ASP A 345 -26.03 -9.24 -0.60
N ALA A 346 -25.66 -8.23 0.20
CA ALA A 346 -26.59 -7.57 1.12
C ALA A 346 -27.70 -6.80 0.40
N PHE A 347 -27.38 -6.18 -0.74
CA PHE A 347 -28.33 -5.44 -1.57
C PHE A 347 -29.35 -6.38 -2.24
N LEU A 348 -28.88 -7.43 -2.91
CA LEU A 348 -29.73 -8.38 -3.64
C LEU A 348 -30.62 -9.21 -2.70
N ALA A 349 -30.12 -9.55 -1.50
CA ALA A 349 -30.93 -10.22 -0.47
C ALA A 349 -31.91 -9.28 0.25
N GLY A 350 -31.92 -7.98 -0.07
CA GLY A 350 -32.80 -6.98 0.56
C GLY A 350 -32.42 -6.60 1.99
N ARG A 351 -31.29 -7.09 2.53
CA ARG A 351 -30.81 -6.76 3.89
C ARG A 351 -30.43 -5.29 4.03
N CYS A 352 -29.77 -4.72 3.02
CA CYS A 352 -29.46 -3.30 2.99
C CYS A 352 -29.33 -2.77 1.55
N ARG A 353 -30.24 -1.89 1.15
CA ARG A 353 -30.24 -1.29 -0.20
C ARG A 353 -29.40 0.00 -0.32
N LYS A 354 -28.89 0.54 0.78
CA LYS A 354 -28.21 1.85 0.80
C LYS A 354 -26.70 1.77 0.69
N THR A 355 -26.09 0.70 1.21
CA THR A 355 -24.63 0.51 1.23
C THR A 355 -24.03 0.46 -0.17
N PHE A 356 -24.65 -0.26 -1.10
CA PHE A 356 -24.15 -0.41 -2.46
C PHE A 356 -24.10 0.92 -3.24
N PRO A 357 -25.19 1.72 -3.32
CA PRO A 357 -25.15 3.09 -3.86
C PRO A 357 -24.11 3.99 -3.18
N LEU A 358 -23.95 3.88 -1.85
CA LEU A 358 -23.00 4.71 -1.13
C LEU A 358 -21.56 4.42 -1.54
N LEU A 359 -21.18 3.15 -1.67
CA LEU A 359 -19.84 2.76 -2.13
C LEU A 359 -19.56 3.26 -3.55
N LEU A 360 -20.53 3.15 -4.46
CA LEU A 360 -20.42 3.71 -5.82
C LEU A 360 -20.18 5.22 -5.79
N ARG A 361 -20.97 5.97 -5.03
CA ARG A 361 -20.80 7.43 -4.87
C ARG A 361 -19.47 7.83 -4.24
N LYS A 362 -18.84 6.93 -3.48
CA LYS A 362 -17.51 7.12 -2.89
C LYS A 362 -16.36 6.64 -3.77
N GLY A 363 -16.63 6.16 -4.99
CA GLY A 363 -15.62 5.82 -5.98
C GLY A 363 -15.35 4.32 -6.13
N ALA A 364 -16.14 3.44 -5.51
CA ALA A 364 -16.11 2.02 -5.88
C ALA A 364 -16.61 1.83 -7.32
N THR A 365 -16.07 0.84 -8.01
CA THR A 365 -16.32 0.57 -9.43
C THR A 365 -16.88 -0.84 -9.61
N LEU A 366 -17.81 -1.01 -10.56
CA LEU A 366 -18.34 -2.34 -10.94
C LEU A 366 -17.33 -3.12 -11.78
N GLU A 367 -16.40 -2.40 -12.39
CA GLU A 367 -15.38 -2.86 -13.33
C GLU A 367 -14.13 -3.39 -12.63
N ALA A 368 -14.01 -3.22 -11.30
CA ALA A 368 -12.96 -3.88 -10.53
C ALA A 368 -13.03 -5.40 -10.70
N VAL A 369 -11.89 -6.00 -11.01
CA VAL A 369 -11.73 -7.45 -11.16
C VAL A 369 -11.02 -8.04 -9.95
N ASP A 370 -11.46 -9.20 -9.53
CA ASP A 370 -10.77 -9.96 -8.50
C ASP A 370 -9.54 -10.70 -9.06
N HIS A 371 -8.83 -11.45 -8.21
CA HIS A 371 -7.62 -12.16 -8.63
C HIS A 371 -7.94 -13.36 -9.56
N CYS A 372 -9.21 -13.74 -9.74
CA CYS A 372 -9.63 -14.69 -10.77
C CYS A 372 -9.96 -14.01 -12.11
N GLY A 373 -9.76 -12.70 -12.22
CA GLY A 373 -10.11 -11.92 -13.42
C GLY A 373 -11.61 -11.70 -13.59
N ARG A 374 -12.41 -11.89 -12.53
CA ARG A 374 -13.86 -11.74 -12.58
C ARG A 374 -14.29 -10.39 -12.00
N ALA A 375 -15.07 -9.65 -12.76
CA ALA A 375 -15.74 -8.44 -12.32
C ALA A 375 -17.04 -8.76 -11.58
N LEU A 376 -17.69 -7.75 -10.99
CA LEU A 376 -18.96 -7.93 -10.29
C LEU A 376 -20.03 -8.57 -11.20
N ALA A 377 -20.05 -8.17 -12.48
CA ALA A 377 -21.00 -8.64 -13.48
C ALA A 377 -20.94 -10.17 -13.70
N ASP A 378 -19.78 -10.79 -13.49
CA ASP A 378 -19.59 -12.23 -13.69
C ASP A 378 -20.22 -13.08 -12.56
N TYR A 379 -20.67 -12.44 -11.49
CA TYR A 379 -21.22 -13.08 -10.29
C TYR A 379 -22.74 -12.89 -10.11
N VAL A 380 -23.43 -12.37 -11.12
CA VAL A 380 -24.87 -12.05 -11.06
C VAL A 380 -25.56 -12.36 -12.38
N THR A 381 -26.90 -12.48 -12.34
CA THR A 381 -27.71 -12.52 -13.56
C THR A 381 -27.79 -11.15 -14.22
N GLU A 382 -28.18 -11.09 -15.50
CA GLU A 382 -28.38 -9.80 -16.21
C GLU A 382 -29.42 -8.91 -15.52
N GLU A 383 -30.52 -9.51 -15.02
CA GLU A 383 -31.57 -8.81 -14.27
C GLU A 383 -31.03 -8.19 -12.97
N GLN A 384 -30.23 -8.96 -12.22
CA GLN A 384 -29.58 -8.49 -11.01
C GLN A 384 -28.58 -7.37 -11.32
N LEU A 385 -27.80 -7.50 -12.40
CA LEU A 385 -26.87 -6.47 -12.84
C LEU A 385 -27.57 -5.17 -13.23
N ALA A 386 -28.72 -5.25 -13.93
CA ALA A 386 -29.54 -4.09 -14.24
C ALA A 386 -30.00 -3.37 -12.96
N LEU A 387 -30.52 -4.12 -11.99
CA LEU A 387 -30.94 -3.56 -10.70
C LEU A 387 -29.78 -2.87 -9.95
N LEU A 388 -28.58 -3.44 -9.99
CA LEU A 388 -27.38 -2.85 -9.36
C LEU A 388 -26.89 -1.60 -10.10
N ARG A 389 -27.07 -1.53 -11.43
CA ARG A 389 -26.74 -0.34 -12.22
C ARG A 389 -27.72 0.80 -11.95
N ASP A 390 -29.01 0.49 -11.78
CA ASP A 390 -30.05 1.46 -11.45
C ASP A 390 -29.91 2.03 -10.03
N ALA A 391 -29.12 1.38 -9.19
CA ALA A 391 -28.81 1.83 -7.84
C ALA A 391 -27.70 2.91 -7.78
N ARG A 392 -27.16 3.36 -8.93
CA ARG A 392 -26.07 4.36 -9.01
C ARG A 392 -26.48 5.76 -8.56
#